data_AF-A0A7R9HU52-F1
#
_entry.id   AF-A0A7R9HU52-F1
#
_cell.length_a   1.000
_cell.length_b   1.000
_cell.length_c   1.000
_cell.angle_alpha   90.00
_cell.angle_beta   90.00
_cell.angle_gamma   90.00
#
_symmetry.space_group_name_H-M   'P 1'
#
loop_
_entity.id
_entity.type
_entity.pdbx_description
1 polymer ?
#
loop_
_entity_poly.entity_id
_entity_poly.type
_entity_poly.pdbx_seq_one_letter_code
_entity_poly.pdbx_strand_id
1 'polypeptide(L)'
;SGDIHCLSCFWRYPLPVLFLEISTACLVSSESSAIAVKYFNERNLLAVLVKCLDVAVFGVDTAVSVAQCLHTVTEDNPAAISQLLASDIDLEKMMRMEGDEPAVLLLRTLAAGLALNVKYGRAADLPSSALLQLMSVLAQTLNVDHRTALNRLTSELPLEESSKEASQVEQALVCAEHLLDAQRTALEILANLCSGEGSITLAVDQTAKDGEIETMITRVAVCVDTDDDAMDQDSSENSDDFLSDPEDPEESAPLPAAHFALAVVTEVREGIINHQLVSKVWDRTVYPAENVCQILDSHTRGALVCKKLATLRCRAFLCLNNLLTTLSVEDVGGPQFLSDLWVNIGTLVFRQIESSEREFLESATAALRATLQRLSQARVPCTRDLTHEDLQLMFKSEQRCSDANVRTNLIRSVGSLGLILVNSANTTTTHAMIKSIGRFLLEVCSRESELWLVTESLDTLMDVFGEDETDQAAADIALVDKLRALVPSLKYKVRQQRKSLGDHYLVVTTANANLTRFIKYKGQRMASRSATNGHST
;
A
#
# COMPACT_ATOMS: atom_id res chain seq x y z
N SER A 1 -44.56 33.45 -5.21
CA SER A 1 -45.18 33.82 -3.93
C SER A 1 -46.15 32.72 -3.53
N GLY A 2 -45.86 32.05 -2.40
CA GLY A 2 -46.43 30.74 -1.99
C GLY A 2 -45.49 29.61 -2.44
N ASP A 3 -44.80 28.84 -1.61
CA ASP A 3 -44.95 28.51 -0.19
C ASP A 3 -43.58 28.49 0.52
N ILE A 4 -43.35 29.43 1.45
CA ILE A 4 -42.17 29.45 2.34
C ILE A 4 -42.56 29.09 3.79
N HIS A 5 -43.82 28.74 4.05
CA HIS A 5 -44.33 28.62 5.42
C HIS A 5 -44.33 27.21 6.04
N CYS A 6 -43.73 26.18 5.42
CA CYS A 6 -43.77 24.82 5.98
C CYS A 6 -42.42 24.21 6.38
N LEU A 7 -41.34 24.99 6.44
CA LEU A 7 -40.05 24.56 7.04
C LEU A 7 -39.89 24.99 8.51
N SER A 8 -40.72 25.92 9.01
CA SER A 8 -40.70 26.32 10.42
C SER A 8 -41.44 25.36 11.35
N CYS A 9 -42.25 24.43 10.81
CA CYS A 9 -42.97 23.43 11.61
C CYS A 9 -42.24 22.07 11.72
N PHE A 10 -41.11 21.89 11.05
CA PHE A 10 -40.28 20.68 11.15
C PHE A 10 -39.47 20.57 12.46
N TRP A 11 -39.51 21.61 13.30
CA TRP A 11 -38.71 21.74 14.54
C TRP A 11 -39.36 21.13 15.79
N ARG A 12 -40.26 20.14 15.66
CA ARG A 12 -41.03 19.59 16.82
C ARG A 12 -41.07 18.06 16.98
N TYR A 13 -40.38 17.28 16.15
CA TYR A 13 -40.17 15.82 16.33
C TYR A 13 -38.68 15.49 16.05
N PRO A 14 -38.11 14.36 16.52
CA PRO A 14 -36.69 14.29 16.87
C PRO A 14 -35.80 14.35 15.63
N LEU A 15 -35.41 15.57 15.26
CA LEU A 15 -34.47 15.91 14.21
C LEU A 15 -33.18 15.06 14.23
N PRO A 16 -32.60 14.66 15.38
CA PRO A 16 -31.34 13.91 15.37
C PRO A 16 -31.42 12.56 14.66
N VAL A 17 -32.54 11.83 14.78
CA VAL A 17 -32.67 10.45 14.26
C VAL A 17 -32.80 10.45 12.73
N LEU A 18 -33.65 11.31 12.19
CA LEU A 18 -33.81 11.44 10.73
C LEU A 18 -32.51 11.98 10.09
N PHE A 19 -31.78 12.84 10.79
CA PHE A 19 -30.48 13.35 10.33
C PHE A 19 -29.40 12.27 10.36
N LEU A 20 -29.37 11.44 11.42
CA LEU A 20 -28.47 10.28 11.52
C LEU A 20 -28.73 9.29 10.39
N GLU A 21 -30.00 8.99 10.09
CA GLU A 21 -30.38 8.11 9.00
C GLU A 21 -29.97 8.67 7.64
N ILE A 22 -30.14 9.99 7.42
CA ILE A 22 -29.72 10.67 6.19
C ILE A 22 -28.20 10.72 6.07
N SER A 23 -27.46 11.03 7.15
CA SER A 23 -25.99 11.07 7.11
C SER A 23 -25.41 9.67 6.91
N THR A 24 -25.99 8.65 7.54
CA THR A 24 -25.57 7.25 7.39
C THR A 24 -25.90 6.72 5.99
N ALA A 25 -27.09 7.03 5.46
CA ALA A 25 -27.45 6.69 4.09
C ALA A 25 -26.61 7.45 3.06
N CYS A 26 -26.28 8.72 3.31
CA CYS A 26 -25.37 9.50 2.48
C CYS A 26 -23.96 8.91 2.51
N LEU A 27 -23.43 8.54 3.69
CA LEU A 27 -22.11 7.94 3.83
C LEU A 27 -22.01 6.61 3.06
N VAL A 28 -22.96 5.69 3.27
CA VAL A 28 -23.00 4.40 2.57
C VAL A 28 -23.15 4.58 1.05
N SER A 29 -23.91 5.57 0.60
CA SER A 29 -24.13 5.83 -0.83
C SER A 29 -23.03 6.66 -1.49
N SER A 30 -22.33 7.54 -0.77
CA SER A 30 -21.22 8.34 -1.31
C SER A 30 -19.93 7.55 -1.43
N GLU A 31 -19.67 6.59 -0.53
CA GLU A 31 -18.53 5.66 -0.65
C GLU A 31 -18.62 4.77 -1.90
N SER A 32 -19.82 4.62 -2.47
CA SER A 32 -20.12 3.62 -3.51
C SER A 32 -20.74 4.18 -4.78
N SER A 33 -21.04 5.49 -4.87
CA SER A 33 -21.77 6.06 -6.00
C SER A 33 -21.45 7.52 -6.28
N ALA A 34 -20.83 7.77 -7.44
CA ALA A 34 -20.65 9.11 -8.00
C ALA A 34 -21.99 9.87 -8.17
N ILE A 35 -23.11 9.14 -8.33
CA ILE A 35 -24.45 9.72 -8.43
C ILE A 35 -24.89 10.31 -7.08
N ALA A 36 -24.58 9.64 -5.97
CA ALA A 36 -24.92 10.15 -4.63
C ALA A 36 -24.18 11.45 -4.33
N VAL A 37 -22.87 11.50 -4.64
CA VAL A 37 -22.04 12.71 -4.51
C VAL A 37 -22.59 13.86 -5.36
N LYS A 38 -23.02 13.57 -6.59
CA LYS A 38 -23.67 14.56 -7.46
C LYS A 38 -24.93 15.14 -6.83
N TYR A 39 -25.85 14.31 -6.33
CA TYR A 39 -27.07 14.79 -5.68
C TYR A 39 -26.78 15.55 -4.38
N PHE A 40 -25.78 15.11 -3.61
CA PHE A 40 -25.34 15.80 -2.41
C PHE A 40 -24.94 17.25 -2.72
N ASN A 41 -24.15 17.44 -3.78
CA ASN A 41 -23.71 18.75 -4.25
C ASN A 41 -24.88 19.59 -4.78
N GLU A 42 -25.73 19.02 -5.66
CA GLU A 42 -26.88 19.72 -6.26
C GLU A 42 -27.92 20.19 -5.23
N ARG A 43 -28.09 19.41 -4.15
CA ARG A 43 -29.02 19.74 -3.06
C ARG A 43 -28.41 20.62 -1.97
N ASN A 44 -27.13 20.99 -2.11
CA ASN A 44 -26.40 21.82 -1.15
C ASN A 44 -26.48 21.28 0.28
N LEU A 45 -26.36 19.95 0.43
CA LEU A 45 -26.55 19.29 1.73
C LEU A 45 -25.44 19.69 2.73
N LEU A 46 -24.22 19.94 2.26
CA LEU A 46 -23.09 20.34 3.10
C LEU A 46 -23.40 21.58 3.94
N ALA A 47 -23.99 22.61 3.32
CA ALA A 47 -24.33 23.85 4.01
C ALA A 47 -25.32 23.66 5.18
N VAL A 48 -26.12 22.59 5.14
CA VAL A 48 -27.01 22.21 6.23
C VAL A 48 -26.26 21.35 7.25
N LEU A 49 -25.53 20.35 6.78
CA LEU A 49 -24.80 19.38 7.62
C LEU A 49 -23.73 20.05 8.49
N VAL A 50 -22.96 21.01 7.96
CA VAL A 50 -21.90 21.69 8.72
C VAL A 50 -22.42 22.34 10.01
N LYS A 51 -23.67 22.81 10.04
CA LYS A 51 -24.26 23.40 11.25
C LYS A 51 -24.43 22.38 12.38
N CYS A 52 -24.56 21.10 12.03
CA CYS A 52 -24.71 20.01 12.97
C CYS A 52 -23.38 19.54 13.58
N LEU A 53 -22.25 20.17 13.21
CA LEU A 53 -20.96 19.97 13.87
C LEU A 53 -20.82 20.78 15.17
N ASP A 54 -21.78 21.66 15.49
CA ASP A 54 -21.82 22.33 16.80
C ASP A 54 -22.25 21.35 17.90
N VAL A 55 -21.24 20.79 18.57
CA VAL A 55 -21.39 19.81 19.66
C VAL A 55 -22.21 20.37 20.82
N ALA A 56 -22.17 21.68 21.08
CA ALA A 56 -22.94 22.27 22.17
C ALA A 56 -24.45 22.28 21.89
N VAL A 57 -24.83 22.24 20.61
CA VAL A 57 -26.23 22.28 20.17
C VAL A 57 -26.76 20.87 19.89
N PHE A 58 -25.98 20.05 19.18
CA PHE A 58 -26.45 18.77 18.64
C PHE A 58 -25.90 17.53 19.36
N GLY A 59 -24.95 17.71 20.28
CA GLY A 59 -24.26 16.62 20.96
C GLY A 59 -23.16 15.98 20.11
N VAL A 60 -22.29 15.22 20.78
CA VAL A 60 -21.09 14.64 20.15
C VAL A 60 -21.43 13.55 19.13
N ASP A 61 -22.42 12.70 19.40
CA ASP A 61 -22.78 11.59 18.49
C ASP A 61 -23.30 12.09 17.14
N THR A 62 -24.15 13.12 17.16
CA THR A 62 -24.62 13.79 15.93
C THR A 62 -23.45 14.40 15.16
N ALA A 63 -22.57 15.11 15.86
CA ALA A 63 -21.40 15.74 15.25
C ALA A 63 -20.45 14.68 14.64
N VAL A 64 -20.27 13.53 15.29
CA VAL A 64 -19.50 12.40 14.76
C VAL A 64 -20.11 11.89 13.45
N SER A 65 -21.40 11.55 13.42
CA SER A 65 -22.05 11.03 12.20
C SER A 65 -21.98 12.02 11.03
N VAL A 66 -22.13 13.31 11.32
CA VAL A 66 -22.00 14.38 10.34
C VAL A 66 -20.55 14.53 9.87
N ALA A 67 -19.58 14.52 10.78
CA ALA A 67 -18.16 14.64 10.44
C ALA A 67 -17.68 13.45 9.60
N GLN A 68 -18.16 12.24 9.87
CA GLN A 68 -17.89 11.05 9.03
C GLN A 68 -18.42 11.26 7.61
N CYS A 69 -19.68 11.67 7.47
CA CYS A 69 -20.27 11.97 6.16
C CYS A 69 -19.47 13.04 5.42
N LEU A 70 -19.12 14.14 6.10
CA LEU A 70 -18.35 15.23 5.51
C LEU A 70 -16.92 14.79 5.13
N HIS A 71 -16.28 13.94 5.94
CA HIS A 71 -14.95 13.41 5.64
C HIS A 71 -14.96 12.62 4.33
N THR A 72 -15.93 11.72 4.15
CA THR A 72 -16.10 10.95 2.92
C THR A 72 -16.43 11.84 1.71
N VAL A 73 -17.44 12.71 1.80
CA VAL A 73 -17.89 13.49 0.62
C VAL A 73 -16.93 14.60 0.22
N THR A 74 -15.95 14.94 1.07
CA THR A 74 -14.89 15.92 0.73
C THR A 74 -13.65 15.28 0.13
N GLU A 75 -13.53 13.95 0.16
CA GLU A 75 -12.48 13.22 -0.54
C GLU A 75 -12.64 13.42 -2.05
N ASP A 76 -11.62 14.00 -2.68
CA ASP A 76 -11.56 14.32 -4.12
C ASP A 76 -12.81 15.03 -4.71
N ASN A 77 -13.48 15.86 -3.91
CA ASN A 77 -14.67 16.61 -4.32
C ASN A 77 -14.49 18.14 -4.18
N PRO A 78 -14.06 18.82 -5.25
CA PRO A 78 -13.81 20.27 -5.22
C PRO A 78 -15.04 21.12 -4.83
N ALA A 79 -16.25 20.67 -5.18
CA ALA A 79 -17.48 21.39 -4.85
C ALA A 79 -17.77 21.35 -3.35
N ALA A 80 -17.65 20.18 -2.72
CA ALA A 80 -17.80 20.05 -1.27
C ALA A 80 -16.69 20.79 -0.50
N ILE A 81 -15.44 20.68 -0.95
CA ILE A 81 -14.30 21.40 -0.38
C ILE A 81 -14.55 22.92 -0.40
N SER A 82 -15.00 23.45 -1.54
CA SER A 82 -15.27 24.89 -1.69
C SER A 82 -16.38 25.37 -0.73
N GLN A 83 -17.43 24.58 -0.54
CA GLN A 83 -18.51 24.93 0.38
C GLN A 83 -18.06 24.82 1.85
N LEU A 84 -17.22 23.85 2.19
CA LEU A 84 -16.67 23.70 3.53
C LEU A 84 -15.73 24.88 3.87
N LEU A 85 -14.87 25.29 2.94
CA LEU A 85 -14.01 26.48 3.10
C LEU A 85 -14.80 27.79 3.24
N ALA A 86 -15.98 27.87 2.61
CA ALA A 86 -16.87 29.02 2.73
C ALA A 86 -17.71 29.02 4.03
N SER A 87 -17.64 27.95 4.82
CA SER A 87 -18.36 27.85 6.09
C SER A 87 -17.52 28.38 7.25
N ASP A 88 -18.17 28.90 8.29
CA ASP A 88 -17.51 29.45 9.48
C ASP A 88 -17.02 28.36 10.46
N ILE A 89 -16.75 27.15 9.98
CA ILE A 89 -16.34 26.05 10.85
C ILE A 89 -14.86 26.14 11.22
N ASP A 90 -14.60 26.04 12.52
CA ASP A 90 -13.25 26.01 13.07
C ASP A 90 -12.80 24.57 13.32
N LEU A 91 -12.25 23.94 12.28
CA LEU A 91 -11.71 22.58 12.36
C LEU A 91 -10.54 22.48 13.35
N GLU A 92 -9.75 23.55 13.52
CA GLU A 92 -8.61 23.56 14.43
C GLU A 92 -9.06 23.56 15.90
N LYS A 93 -10.13 24.30 16.21
CA LYS A 93 -10.81 24.22 17.51
C LYS A 93 -11.40 22.83 17.75
N MET A 94 -12.00 22.20 16.74
CA MET A 94 -12.52 20.83 16.86
C MET A 94 -11.41 19.82 17.15
N MET A 95 -10.24 19.94 16.50
CA MET A 95 -9.07 19.11 16.79
C MET A 95 -8.55 19.26 18.23
N ARG A 96 -8.81 20.39 18.88
CA ARG A 96 -8.39 20.72 20.26
C ARG A 96 -9.43 20.43 21.33
N MET A 97 -10.55 19.81 20.98
CA MET A 97 -11.58 19.46 21.96
C MET A 97 -11.00 18.62 23.10
N GLU A 98 -11.38 18.96 24.33
CA GLU A 98 -11.00 18.19 25.52
C GLU A 98 -11.94 16.98 25.70
N GLY A 99 -11.40 15.89 26.23
CA GLY A 99 -12.16 14.68 26.54
C GLY A 99 -11.51 13.41 25.99
N ASP A 100 -11.51 12.36 26.81
CA ASP A 100 -10.94 11.05 26.49
C ASP A 100 -11.98 10.04 26.00
N GLU A 101 -13.24 10.47 25.86
CA GLU A 101 -14.30 9.62 25.35
C GLU A 101 -14.05 9.23 23.89
N PRO A 102 -14.31 7.97 23.48
CA PRO A 102 -14.08 7.52 22.10
C PRO A 102 -14.79 8.36 21.03
N ALA A 103 -15.99 8.89 21.32
CA ALA A 103 -16.71 9.78 20.42
C ALA A 103 -15.97 11.11 20.18
N VAL A 104 -15.42 11.71 21.25
CA VAL A 104 -14.62 12.94 21.16
C VAL A 104 -13.30 12.67 20.42
N LEU A 105 -12.67 11.53 20.68
CA LEU A 105 -11.45 11.11 19.99
C LEU A 105 -11.69 10.92 18.47
N LEU A 106 -12.80 10.28 18.11
CA LEU A 106 -13.23 10.12 16.72
C LEU A 106 -13.50 11.48 16.06
N LEU A 107 -14.24 12.37 16.72
CA LEU A 107 -14.55 13.69 16.19
C LEU A 107 -13.28 14.53 15.94
N ARG A 108 -12.31 14.51 16.87
CA ARG A 108 -11.00 15.16 16.67
C ARG A 108 -10.26 14.61 15.46
N THR A 109 -10.26 13.28 15.31
CA THR A 109 -9.59 12.61 14.20
C THR A 109 -10.24 12.94 12.86
N LEU A 110 -11.58 12.98 12.81
CA LEU A 110 -12.32 13.40 11.62
C LEU A 110 -12.08 14.88 11.28
N ALA A 111 -12.00 15.76 12.28
CA ALA A 111 -11.65 17.16 12.06
C ALA A 111 -10.24 17.31 11.46
N ALA A 112 -9.28 16.48 11.88
CA ALA A 112 -7.94 16.43 11.30
C ALA A 112 -7.97 15.93 9.83
N GLY A 113 -8.76 14.90 9.54
CA GLY A 113 -8.96 14.42 8.17
C GLY A 113 -9.63 15.45 7.27
N LEU A 114 -10.68 16.13 7.75
CA LEU A 114 -11.33 17.24 7.03
C LEU A 114 -10.37 18.38 6.74
N ALA A 115 -9.53 18.75 7.72
CA ALA A 115 -8.51 19.79 7.54
C ALA A 115 -7.51 19.41 6.43
N LEU A 116 -7.17 18.13 6.31
CA LEU A 116 -6.31 17.62 5.25
C LEU A 116 -7.04 17.54 3.89
N ASN A 117 -8.31 17.12 3.87
CA ASN A 117 -9.13 17.03 2.65
C ASN A 117 -9.34 18.39 1.99
N VAL A 118 -9.56 19.46 2.77
CA VAL A 118 -9.66 20.83 2.19
C VAL A 118 -8.36 21.30 1.55
N LYS A 119 -7.25 20.61 1.80
CA LYS A 119 -5.94 20.80 1.16
C LYS A 119 -5.62 19.72 0.12
N TYR A 120 -6.60 18.92 -0.28
CA TYR A 120 -6.43 17.83 -1.24
C TYR A 120 -5.33 16.84 -0.82
N GLY A 121 -5.25 16.50 0.46
CA GLY A 121 -4.21 15.60 0.96
C GLY A 121 -2.84 16.25 1.15
N ARG A 122 -2.65 17.52 0.76
CA ARG A 122 -1.34 18.18 0.77
C ARG A 122 -1.02 18.79 2.14
N ALA A 123 -0.25 18.04 2.94
CA ALA A 123 0.17 18.47 4.27
C ALA A 123 0.97 19.79 4.27
N ALA A 124 1.73 20.06 3.21
CA ALA A 124 2.52 21.29 3.06
C ALA A 124 1.66 22.56 2.99
N ASP A 125 0.38 22.44 2.60
CA ASP A 125 -0.54 23.57 2.51
C ASP A 125 -1.27 23.88 3.82
N LEU A 126 -1.03 23.07 4.86
CA LEU A 126 -1.57 23.31 6.19
C LEU A 126 -0.72 24.34 6.93
N PRO A 127 -1.34 25.26 7.70
CA PRO A 127 -0.60 26.08 8.65
C PRO A 127 0.19 25.20 9.64
N SER A 128 1.40 25.62 10.03
CA SER A 128 2.25 24.82 10.92
C SER A 128 1.57 24.46 12.24
N SER A 129 0.75 25.36 12.81
CA SER A 129 -0.02 25.07 14.02
C SER A 129 -1.05 23.94 13.81
N ALA A 130 -1.73 23.94 12.67
CA ALA A 130 -2.71 22.93 12.30
C ALA A 130 -2.03 21.60 12.00
N LEU A 131 -0.86 21.61 11.34
CA LEU A 131 -0.09 20.40 11.09
C LEU A 131 0.44 19.76 12.38
N LEU A 132 1.00 20.55 13.30
CA LEU A 132 1.40 20.06 14.62
C LEU A 132 0.23 19.49 15.41
N GLN A 133 -0.93 20.18 15.36
CA GLN A 133 -2.15 19.70 16.00
C GLN A 133 -2.64 18.38 15.36
N LEU A 134 -2.61 18.27 14.03
CA LEU A 134 -2.95 17.05 13.30
C LEU A 134 -2.06 15.89 13.77
N MET A 135 -0.74 16.07 13.79
CA MET A 135 0.20 15.04 14.24
C MET A 135 -0.06 14.64 15.69
N SER A 136 -0.39 15.59 16.55
CA SER A 136 -0.76 15.32 17.95
C SER A 136 -2.06 14.52 18.07
N VAL A 137 -3.09 14.84 17.28
CA VAL A 137 -4.36 14.09 17.24
C VAL A 137 -4.12 12.65 16.80
N LEU A 138 -3.40 12.44 15.70
CA LEU A 138 -3.05 11.08 15.24
C LEU A 138 -2.32 10.29 16.34
N ALA A 139 -1.36 10.95 16.99
CA ALA A 139 -0.58 10.34 18.05
C ALA A 139 -1.42 9.96 19.27
N GLN A 140 -2.39 10.79 19.66
CA GLN A 140 -3.30 10.53 20.78
C GLN A 140 -4.30 9.40 20.43
N THR A 141 -4.88 9.44 19.23
CA THR A 141 -5.82 8.42 18.75
C THR A 141 -5.20 7.04 18.69
N LEU A 142 -3.98 6.94 18.18
CA LEU A 142 -3.24 5.67 18.09
C LEU A 142 -2.63 5.24 19.44
N ASN A 143 -2.61 6.09 20.46
CA ASN A 143 -2.07 5.75 21.78
C ASN A 143 -3.01 4.87 22.62
N VAL A 144 -4.30 4.87 22.31
CA VAL A 144 -5.30 4.08 23.05
C VAL A 144 -5.16 2.61 22.66
N ASP A 145 -4.91 1.72 23.62
CA ASP A 145 -4.79 0.29 23.31
C ASP A 145 -6.16 -0.37 23.13
N HIS A 146 -6.56 -0.61 21.88
CA HIS A 146 -7.84 -1.27 21.59
C HIS A 146 -7.93 -2.67 22.20
N ARG A 147 -6.82 -3.37 22.41
CA ARG A 147 -6.84 -4.74 22.97
C ARG A 147 -7.31 -4.71 24.41
N THR A 148 -6.78 -3.77 25.19
CA THR A 148 -7.23 -3.52 26.56
C THR A 148 -8.68 -3.04 26.60
N ALA A 149 -9.08 -2.14 25.68
CA ALA A 149 -10.47 -1.67 25.61
C ALA A 149 -11.46 -2.80 25.31
N LEU A 150 -11.14 -3.66 24.34
CA LEU A 150 -11.98 -4.80 23.95
C LEU A 150 -12.00 -5.90 25.02
N ASN A 151 -10.89 -6.14 25.73
CA ASN A 151 -10.87 -7.07 26.86
C ASN A 151 -11.81 -6.60 27.99
N ARG A 152 -11.78 -5.30 28.32
CA ARG A 152 -12.72 -4.70 29.29
C ARG A 152 -14.17 -4.87 28.84
N LEU A 153 -14.46 -4.52 27.58
CA LEU A 153 -15.78 -4.73 26.98
C LEU A 153 -16.26 -6.17 27.15
N THR A 154 -15.43 -7.16 26.82
CA THR A 154 -15.82 -8.58 26.96
C THR A 154 -16.02 -9.04 28.41
N SER A 155 -15.39 -8.37 29.37
CA SER A 155 -15.60 -8.65 30.80
C SER A 155 -16.94 -8.09 31.32
N GLU A 156 -17.49 -7.10 30.63
CA GLU A 156 -18.75 -6.43 30.96
C GLU A 156 -19.95 -7.01 30.19
N LEU A 157 -19.71 -7.87 29.19
CA LEU A 157 -20.77 -8.55 28.44
C LEU A 157 -21.51 -9.55 29.36
N PRO A 158 -22.81 -9.38 29.60
CA PRO A 158 -23.57 -10.22 30.50
C PRO A 158 -23.76 -11.63 29.92
N LEU A 159 -23.77 -12.62 30.81
CA LEU A 159 -24.09 -14.01 30.46
C LEU A 159 -25.60 -14.24 30.31
N GLU A 160 -26.43 -13.36 30.89
CA GLU A 160 -27.90 -13.39 30.82
C GLU A 160 -28.46 -11.97 30.62
N GLU A 161 -29.40 -11.79 29.69
CA GLU A 161 -29.93 -10.46 29.34
C GLU A 161 -30.89 -9.90 30.40
N SER A 162 -30.43 -8.93 31.20
CA SER A 162 -31.32 -8.04 31.97
C SER A 162 -31.43 -6.65 31.31
N SER A 163 -32.60 -6.00 31.40
CA SER A 163 -32.92 -4.79 30.63
C SER A 163 -32.04 -3.56 30.92
N LYS A 164 -31.49 -3.43 32.14
CA LYS A 164 -30.58 -2.32 32.49
C LYS A 164 -29.14 -2.58 32.04
N GLU A 165 -28.70 -3.83 32.07
CA GLU A 165 -27.38 -4.24 31.60
C GLU A 165 -27.32 -4.14 30.07
N ALA A 166 -28.41 -4.45 29.37
CA ALA A 166 -28.51 -4.32 27.91
C ALA A 166 -28.18 -2.91 27.41
N SER A 167 -28.68 -1.84 28.07
CA SER A 167 -28.39 -0.46 27.65
C SER A 167 -26.93 -0.04 27.91
N GLN A 168 -26.29 -0.56 28.96
CA GLN A 168 -24.90 -0.25 29.28
C GLN A 168 -23.94 -0.97 28.33
N VAL A 169 -24.24 -2.24 28.03
CA VAL A 169 -23.53 -3.05 27.04
C VAL A 169 -23.58 -2.39 25.67
N GLU A 170 -24.76 -1.92 25.27
CA GLU A 170 -24.94 -1.24 23.98
C GLU A 170 -24.07 0.01 23.88
N GLN A 171 -24.01 0.81 24.96
CA GLN A 171 -23.14 1.99 25.01
C GLN A 171 -21.65 1.60 24.95
N ALA A 172 -21.24 0.53 25.65
CA ALA A 172 -19.87 0.05 25.62
C ALA A 172 -19.46 -0.45 24.22
N LEU A 173 -20.37 -1.12 23.50
CA LEU A 173 -20.19 -1.53 22.11
C LEU A 173 -20.04 -0.31 21.19
N VAL A 174 -20.91 0.71 21.31
CA VAL A 174 -20.78 1.97 20.56
C VAL A 174 -19.43 2.64 20.84
N CYS A 175 -18.99 2.70 22.09
CA CYS A 175 -17.68 3.24 22.46
C CYS A 175 -16.53 2.47 21.80
N ALA A 176 -16.61 1.14 21.72
CA ALA A 176 -15.61 0.33 21.03
C ALA A 176 -15.61 0.59 19.51
N GLU A 177 -16.79 0.71 18.90
CA GLU A 177 -16.91 1.07 17.48
C GLU A 177 -16.29 2.44 17.18
N HIS A 178 -16.62 3.47 17.99
CA HIS A 178 -16.02 4.81 17.85
C HIS A 178 -14.50 4.79 17.99
N LEU A 179 -13.96 4.01 18.94
CA LEU A 179 -12.52 3.87 19.11
C LEU A 179 -11.87 3.25 17.87
N LEU A 180 -12.42 2.15 17.36
CA LEU A 180 -11.87 1.47 16.18
C LEU A 180 -11.97 2.35 14.93
N ASP A 181 -13.07 3.08 14.75
CA ASP A 181 -13.25 4.02 13.64
C ASP A 181 -12.28 5.21 13.74
N ALA A 182 -12.01 5.71 14.96
CA ALA A 182 -11.03 6.77 15.17
C ALA A 182 -9.63 6.28 14.75
N GLN A 183 -9.24 5.08 15.19
CA GLN A 183 -7.94 4.51 14.85
C GLN A 183 -7.82 4.20 13.36
N ARG A 184 -8.89 3.68 12.74
CA ARG A 184 -8.93 3.45 11.29
C ARG A 184 -8.71 4.75 10.52
N THR A 185 -9.46 5.79 10.86
CA THR A 185 -9.34 7.11 10.24
C THR A 185 -7.94 7.70 10.43
N ALA A 186 -7.36 7.57 11.63
CA ALA A 186 -6.00 8.04 11.90
C ALA A 186 -4.95 7.33 11.03
N LEU A 187 -5.11 6.02 10.81
CA LEU A 187 -4.22 5.24 9.93
C LEU A 187 -4.37 5.64 8.46
N GLU A 188 -5.58 5.92 8.00
CA GLU A 188 -5.84 6.39 6.64
C GLU A 188 -5.22 7.78 6.40
N ILE A 189 -5.41 8.71 7.34
CA ILE A 189 -4.75 10.03 7.29
C ILE A 189 -3.23 9.86 7.25
N LEU A 190 -2.66 9.05 8.15
CA LEU A 190 -1.21 8.84 8.21
C LEU A 190 -0.65 8.17 6.94
N ALA A 191 -1.39 7.20 6.38
CA ALA A 191 -1.04 6.56 5.13
C ALA A 191 -1.02 7.58 3.98
N ASN A 192 -2.02 8.47 3.90
CA ASN A 192 -2.10 9.52 2.88
C ASN A 192 -0.95 10.51 3.00
N LEU A 193 -0.59 10.92 4.22
CA LEU A 193 0.59 11.76 4.48
C LEU A 193 1.90 11.13 3.98
N CYS A 194 1.95 9.79 3.88
CA CYS A 194 3.13 9.02 3.46
C CYS A 194 3.00 8.41 2.06
N SER A 195 2.00 8.80 1.25
CA SER A 195 1.74 8.18 -0.06
C SER A 195 2.53 8.79 -1.24
N GLY A 196 3.47 9.70 -0.99
CA GLY A 196 4.54 10.06 -1.94
C GLY A 196 4.13 10.76 -3.25
N GLU A 197 2.83 10.98 -3.52
CA GLU A 197 2.37 11.68 -4.74
C GLU A 197 2.86 13.16 -4.82
N GLY A 198 3.37 13.71 -3.71
CA GLY A 198 3.97 15.04 -3.65
C GLY A 198 5.44 15.13 -4.10
N SER A 199 6.12 14.04 -4.49
CA SER A 199 7.54 14.07 -4.87
C SER A 199 7.87 13.73 -6.33
N ILE A 200 6.86 13.54 -7.20
CA ILE A 200 7.09 13.43 -8.65
C ILE A 200 6.73 14.73 -9.40
N THR A 201 6.19 15.75 -8.73
CA THR A 201 5.79 17.04 -9.34
C THR A 201 6.65 18.24 -8.96
N LEU A 202 7.77 18.05 -8.24
CA LEU A 202 8.73 19.13 -7.95
C LEU A 202 10.04 18.96 -8.73
N ALA A 203 9.93 18.80 -10.05
CA ALA A 203 11.00 19.09 -11.00
C ALA A 203 10.46 19.43 -12.41
N VAL A 204 9.19 19.81 -12.54
CA VAL A 204 8.68 20.45 -13.76
C VAL A 204 8.16 21.81 -13.34
N ASP A 205 9.06 22.78 -13.46
CA ASP A 205 8.73 24.19 -13.40
C ASP A 205 7.51 24.46 -14.30
N GLN A 206 6.57 25.27 -13.80
CA GLN A 206 5.25 25.55 -14.40
C GLN A 206 5.35 26.44 -15.66
N THR A 207 6.22 26.09 -16.59
CA THR A 207 6.41 26.82 -17.85
C THR A 207 6.49 25.95 -19.10
N ALA A 208 6.08 24.68 -19.05
CA ALA A 208 5.90 23.86 -20.26
C ALA A 208 4.43 23.91 -20.72
N LYS A 209 4.22 24.56 -21.87
CA LYS A 209 2.93 24.56 -22.58
C LYS A 209 2.47 23.13 -22.86
N ASP A 210 1.17 22.90 -22.69
CA ASP A 210 0.47 21.68 -23.10
C ASP A 210 0.88 21.26 -24.52
N GLY A 211 1.62 20.15 -24.66
CA GLY A 211 1.98 19.64 -25.98
C GLY A 211 3.12 18.62 -26.07
N GLU A 212 4.01 18.49 -25.07
CA GLU A 212 5.25 17.70 -25.24
C GLU A 212 5.44 16.52 -24.27
N ILE A 213 4.49 16.25 -23.37
CA ILE A 213 4.58 15.12 -22.42
C ILE A 213 4.33 13.77 -23.11
N GLU A 214 3.56 13.75 -24.20
CA GLU A 214 3.25 12.53 -24.96
C GLU A 214 4.45 12.04 -25.81
N THR A 215 5.39 12.93 -26.13
CA THR A 215 6.54 12.62 -27.01
C THR A 215 7.77 12.04 -26.32
N MET A 216 7.88 12.12 -24.99
CA MET A 216 9.02 11.51 -24.27
C MET A 216 8.75 10.07 -23.78
N ILE A 217 7.52 9.78 -23.36
CA ILE A 217 7.14 8.42 -22.92
C ILE A 217 7.12 7.44 -24.10
N THR A 218 6.79 7.91 -25.31
CA THR A 218 6.79 7.08 -26.52
C THR A 218 8.18 6.70 -27.03
N ARG A 219 9.26 7.41 -26.65
CA ARG A 219 10.61 7.14 -27.20
C ARG A 219 11.28 5.89 -26.63
N VAL A 220 10.82 5.36 -25.50
CA VAL A 220 11.31 4.09 -24.93
C VAL A 220 10.62 2.87 -25.55
N ALA A 221 9.48 3.06 -26.23
CA ALA A 221 8.65 1.98 -26.76
C ALA A 221 8.85 1.68 -28.27
N VAL A 222 9.72 2.40 -28.99
CA VAL A 222 9.89 2.27 -30.46
C VAL A 222 11.08 1.37 -30.86
N CYS A 223 11.25 0.24 -30.16
CA CYS A 223 12.17 -0.81 -30.62
C CYS A 223 11.49 -2.19 -30.61
N VAL A 224 10.22 -2.25 -30.98
CA VAL A 224 9.60 -3.53 -31.37
C VAL A 224 9.52 -3.51 -32.88
N ASP A 225 10.42 -4.26 -33.51
CA ASP A 225 10.43 -4.54 -34.94
C ASP A 225 9.00 -4.80 -35.43
N THR A 226 8.53 -3.91 -36.29
CA THR A 226 7.31 -4.10 -37.08
C THR A 226 7.73 -4.62 -38.43
N ASP A 227 8.25 -5.85 -38.46
CA ASP A 227 8.37 -6.64 -39.67
C ASP A 227 7.71 -8.00 -39.40
N ASP A 228 6.44 -8.10 -39.74
CA ASP A 228 5.76 -9.35 -40.16
C ASP A 228 4.31 -9.00 -40.52
N ASP A 229 4.13 -8.31 -41.64
CA ASP A 229 2.89 -8.29 -42.41
C ASP A 229 3.24 -8.09 -43.89
N ALA A 230 3.72 -9.15 -44.55
CA ALA A 230 3.69 -9.24 -46.01
C ALA A 230 3.41 -10.67 -46.44
N MET A 231 2.33 -10.80 -47.20
CA MET A 231 1.72 -12.04 -47.66
C MET A 231 2.61 -12.88 -48.58
N ASP A 232 2.29 -14.18 -48.62
CA ASP A 232 2.67 -15.13 -49.66
C ASP A 232 2.64 -14.53 -51.07
N GLN A 233 3.76 -14.56 -51.78
CA GLN A 233 3.78 -14.80 -53.22
C GLN A 233 5.15 -15.33 -53.70
N ASP A 234 5.10 -16.45 -54.41
CA ASP A 234 6.19 -17.08 -55.17
C ASP A 234 7.07 -16.07 -55.91
N SER A 235 8.39 -16.19 -55.78
CA SER A 235 9.30 -16.52 -56.91
C SER A 235 10.76 -16.46 -56.47
N SER A 236 11.56 -17.25 -57.16
CA SER A 236 12.93 -17.69 -56.91
C SER A 236 14.05 -16.64 -57.08
N GLU A 237 15.22 -17.04 -56.57
CA GLU A 237 16.61 -16.70 -57.00
C GLU A 237 17.41 -15.65 -56.20
N ASN A 238 18.28 -16.21 -55.34
CA ASN A 238 19.74 -16.07 -55.33
C ASN A 238 20.45 -14.82 -54.74
N SER A 239 21.44 -15.18 -53.90
CA SER A 239 22.72 -14.55 -53.57
C SER A 239 22.84 -13.38 -52.58
N ASP A 240 23.66 -13.69 -51.57
CA ASP A 240 24.77 -12.92 -51.00
C ASP A 240 24.50 -11.69 -50.11
N ASP A 241 24.77 -11.94 -48.82
CA ASP A 241 25.81 -11.28 -48.04
C ASP A 241 25.81 -9.74 -48.03
N PHE A 242 25.30 -9.16 -46.94
CA PHE A 242 25.95 -8.02 -46.30
C PHE A 242 25.50 -7.92 -44.84
N LEU A 243 26.29 -8.52 -43.94
CA LEU A 243 26.27 -8.21 -42.52
C LEU A 243 26.63 -6.73 -42.33
N SER A 244 25.65 -5.92 -41.96
CA SER A 244 25.90 -4.57 -41.46
C SER A 244 25.72 -4.59 -39.94
N ASP A 245 26.86 -4.44 -39.27
CA ASP A 245 27.02 -4.26 -37.83
C ASP A 245 26.22 -3.04 -37.36
N PRO A 246 25.33 -3.14 -36.34
CA PRO A 246 24.71 -1.95 -35.78
C PRO A 246 25.71 -1.28 -34.83
N GLU A 247 26.13 -0.08 -35.21
CA GLU A 247 26.98 0.84 -34.47
C GLU A 247 26.58 0.95 -32.98
N ASP A 248 27.61 0.93 -32.11
CA ASP A 248 27.51 1.16 -30.66
C ASP A 248 26.77 2.48 -30.36
N PRO A 249 25.67 2.47 -29.58
CA PRO A 249 25.17 3.70 -28.99
C PRO A 249 26.12 4.12 -27.87
N GLU A 250 26.61 5.36 -28.01
CA GLU A 250 27.44 6.09 -27.05
C GLU A 250 27.05 5.88 -25.58
N GLU A 251 28.08 5.77 -24.74
CA GLU A 251 28.09 5.80 -23.28
C GLU A 251 26.92 6.61 -22.69
N SER A 252 25.85 5.91 -22.32
CA SER A 252 24.84 6.47 -21.44
C SER A 252 25.49 6.69 -20.08
N ALA A 253 25.68 7.97 -19.71
CA ALA A 253 26.12 8.39 -18.41
C ALA A 253 25.41 7.59 -17.30
N PRO A 254 26.10 7.22 -16.20
CA PRO A 254 25.50 6.44 -15.13
C PRO A 254 24.26 7.18 -14.61
N LEU A 255 23.13 6.47 -14.65
CA LEU A 255 21.89 6.88 -13.98
C LEU A 255 22.27 7.39 -12.58
N PRO A 256 21.86 8.61 -12.18
CA PRO A 256 22.15 9.08 -10.83
C PRO A 256 21.48 8.10 -9.88
N ALA A 257 22.27 7.52 -8.97
CA ALA A 257 21.77 6.80 -7.81
C ALA A 257 20.61 7.61 -7.23
N ALA A 258 19.43 6.99 -7.12
CA ALA A 258 18.20 7.61 -6.68
C ALA A 258 18.46 8.39 -5.38
N HIS A 259 18.69 9.70 -5.51
CA HIS A 259 18.81 10.60 -4.39
C HIS A 259 17.42 10.68 -3.79
N PHE A 260 17.29 10.12 -2.58
CA PHE A 260 16.11 10.23 -1.72
C PHE A 260 15.77 11.72 -1.56
N ALA A 261 14.82 12.21 -2.33
CA ALA A 261 13.95 13.26 -1.83
C ALA A 261 13.14 12.58 -0.73
N LEU A 262 13.24 13.06 0.52
CA LEU A 262 12.30 12.66 1.56
C LEU A 262 10.90 12.93 1.00
N ALA A 263 10.17 11.89 0.61
CA ALA A 263 8.88 12.05 -0.06
C ALA A 263 7.80 12.65 0.87
N VAL A 264 8.12 12.73 2.16
CA VAL A 264 7.30 13.32 3.23
C VAL A 264 7.90 14.65 3.66
N VAL A 265 7.01 15.65 3.83
CA VAL A 265 7.32 16.98 4.37
C VAL A 265 8.06 16.86 5.72
N THR A 266 9.10 17.67 5.93
CA THR A 266 10.00 17.55 7.10
C THR A 266 9.25 17.56 8.44
N GLU A 267 8.26 18.43 8.59
CA GLU A 267 7.44 18.55 9.78
C GLU A 267 6.60 17.29 10.04
N VAL A 268 6.10 16.63 8.98
CA VAL A 268 5.38 15.34 9.11
C VAL A 268 6.36 14.25 9.55
N ARG A 269 7.55 14.20 8.95
CA ARG A 269 8.59 13.24 9.35
C ARG A 269 8.99 13.42 10.81
N GLU A 270 9.22 14.65 11.25
CA GLU A 270 9.51 14.96 12.67
C GLU A 270 8.35 14.57 13.58
N GLY A 271 7.11 14.85 13.18
CA GLY A 271 5.92 14.41 13.92
C GLY A 271 5.83 12.89 14.06
N ILE A 272 6.13 12.14 13.01
CA ILE A 272 6.17 10.66 13.03
C ILE A 272 7.17 10.16 14.07
N ILE A 273 8.38 10.72 14.05
CA ILE A 273 9.48 10.32 14.94
C ILE A 273 9.15 10.69 16.39
N ASN A 274 8.82 11.96 16.65
CA ASN A 274 8.59 12.49 18.00
C ASN A 274 7.42 11.81 18.71
N HIS A 275 6.40 11.37 17.95
CA HIS A 275 5.24 10.68 18.50
C HIS A 275 5.30 9.15 18.42
N GLN A 276 6.42 8.59 17.93
CA GLN A 276 6.63 7.15 17.77
C GLN A 276 5.50 6.48 16.99
N LEU A 277 5.04 7.12 15.91
CA LEU A 277 3.84 6.68 15.19
C LEU A 277 4.01 5.29 14.57
N VAL A 278 5.23 4.93 14.13
CA VAL A 278 5.49 3.60 13.57
C VAL A 278 5.19 2.48 14.58
N SER A 279 5.65 2.63 15.83
CA SER A 279 5.35 1.65 16.90
C SER A 279 3.86 1.58 17.18
N LYS A 280 3.18 2.73 17.22
CA LYS A 280 1.73 2.79 17.48
C LYS A 280 0.92 2.14 16.36
N VAL A 281 1.33 2.33 15.10
CA VAL A 281 0.73 1.67 13.93
C VAL A 281 0.92 0.15 14.05
N TRP A 282 2.13 -0.29 14.39
CA TRP A 282 2.41 -1.72 14.60
C TRP A 282 1.50 -2.34 15.66
N ASP A 283 1.29 -1.67 16.79
CA ASP A 283 0.42 -2.17 17.86
C ASP A 283 -1.04 -2.38 17.41
N ARG A 284 -1.48 -1.68 16.34
CA ARG A 284 -2.83 -1.85 15.77
C ARG A 284 -2.97 -3.04 14.84
N THR A 285 -1.88 -3.72 14.50
CA THR A 285 -1.90 -4.95 13.70
C THR A 285 -2.24 -6.20 14.53
N VAL A 286 -2.19 -6.07 15.86
CA VAL A 286 -2.25 -7.20 16.81
C VAL A 286 -3.66 -7.39 17.35
N TYR A 287 -4.21 -8.59 17.18
CA TYR A 287 -5.50 -8.95 17.77
C TYR A 287 -5.43 -9.01 19.31
N PRO A 288 -6.57 -8.80 20.00
CA PRO A 288 -6.76 -9.22 21.38
C PRO A 288 -6.58 -10.74 21.53
N ALA A 289 -6.58 -11.22 22.78
CA ALA A 289 -6.53 -12.66 23.05
C ALA A 289 -7.68 -13.41 22.35
N GLU A 290 -7.45 -14.65 21.95
CA GLU A 290 -8.40 -15.43 21.14
C GLU A 290 -9.77 -15.56 21.82
N ASN A 291 -9.79 -15.76 23.14
CA ASN A 291 -11.02 -15.82 23.93
C ASN A 291 -11.83 -14.50 23.88
N VAL A 292 -11.17 -13.34 23.81
CA VAL A 292 -11.85 -12.04 23.66
C VAL A 292 -12.54 -11.97 22.30
N CYS A 293 -11.86 -12.42 21.23
CA CYS A 293 -12.45 -12.44 19.88
C CYS A 293 -13.64 -13.41 19.80
N GLN A 294 -13.54 -14.58 20.42
CA GLN A 294 -14.63 -15.57 20.47
C GLN A 294 -15.86 -15.04 21.22
N ILE A 295 -15.65 -14.33 22.35
CA ILE A 295 -16.76 -13.73 23.10
C ILE A 295 -17.46 -12.66 22.26
N LEU A 296 -16.71 -11.77 21.61
CA LEU A 296 -17.27 -10.73 20.75
C LEU A 296 -18.06 -11.32 19.58
N ASP A 297 -17.53 -12.35 18.92
CA ASP A 297 -18.18 -12.96 17.76
C ASP A 297 -19.48 -13.69 18.11
N SER A 298 -19.63 -14.14 19.37
CA SER A 298 -20.87 -14.77 19.84
C SER A 298 -22.01 -13.77 20.07
N HIS A 299 -21.72 -12.47 20.14
CA HIS A 299 -22.72 -11.41 20.28
C HIS A 299 -22.97 -10.69 18.94
N THR A 300 -24.23 -10.48 18.55
CA THR A 300 -24.58 -9.93 17.21
C THR A 300 -23.89 -8.60 16.88
N ARG A 301 -23.90 -7.63 17.80
CA ARG A 301 -23.14 -6.36 17.65
C ARG A 301 -21.65 -6.53 17.91
N GLY A 302 -21.23 -7.53 18.70
CA GLY A 302 -19.81 -7.81 18.92
C GLY A 302 -19.14 -8.33 17.65
N ALA A 303 -19.86 -9.10 16.82
CA ALA A 303 -19.40 -9.49 15.49
C ALA A 303 -19.13 -8.29 14.56
N LEU A 304 -19.88 -7.18 14.70
CA LEU A 304 -19.58 -5.93 13.99
C LEU A 304 -18.25 -5.31 14.47
N VAL A 305 -18.00 -5.33 15.78
CA VAL A 305 -16.72 -4.88 16.37
C VAL A 305 -15.56 -5.75 15.83
N CYS A 306 -15.73 -7.07 15.72
CA CYS A 306 -14.75 -7.96 15.10
C CYS A 306 -14.45 -7.59 13.65
N LYS A 307 -15.47 -7.27 12.85
CA LYS A 307 -15.28 -6.80 11.46
C LYS A 307 -14.52 -5.49 11.38
N LYS A 308 -14.85 -4.52 12.24
CA LYS A 308 -14.12 -3.24 12.34
C LYS A 308 -12.67 -3.46 12.78
N LEU A 309 -12.42 -4.41 13.67
CA LEU A 309 -11.09 -4.78 14.14
C LEU A 309 -10.25 -5.42 13.02
N ALA A 310 -10.84 -6.32 12.24
CA ALA A 310 -10.19 -6.89 11.05
C ALA A 310 -9.83 -5.79 10.03
N THR A 311 -10.76 -4.86 9.80
CA THR A 311 -10.53 -3.69 8.93
C THR A 311 -9.39 -2.82 9.44
N LEU A 312 -9.39 -2.52 10.75
CA LEU A 312 -8.32 -1.75 11.40
C LEU A 312 -6.96 -2.40 11.19
N ARG A 313 -6.88 -3.72 11.34
CA ARG A 313 -5.65 -4.49 11.12
C ARG A 313 -5.14 -4.36 9.69
N CYS A 314 -6.02 -4.48 8.69
CA CYS A 314 -5.65 -4.28 7.27
C CYS A 314 -5.13 -2.85 7.03
N ARG A 315 -5.84 -1.83 7.55
CA ARG A 315 -5.40 -0.42 7.43
C ARG A 315 -4.07 -0.16 8.12
N ALA A 316 -3.80 -0.83 9.25
CA ALA A 316 -2.52 -0.71 9.94
C ALA A 316 -1.36 -1.26 9.10
N PHE A 317 -1.54 -2.41 8.44
CA PHE A 317 -0.54 -2.95 7.52
C PHE A 317 -0.32 -2.07 6.28
N LEU A 318 -1.39 -1.52 5.70
CA LEU A 318 -1.27 -0.58 4.57
C LEU A 318 -0.52 0.69 4.98
N CYS A 319 -0.87 1.28 6.13
CA CYS A 319 -0.15 2.42 6.68
C CYS A 319 1.32 2.09 6.93
N LEU A 320 1.62 0.90 7.47
CA LEU A 320 2.97 0.44 7.72
C LEU A 320 3.76 0.29 6.41
N ASN A 321 3.16 -0.27 5.35
CA ASN A 321 3.78 -0.32 4.02
C ASN A 321 4.19 1.08 3.51
N ASN A 322 3.32 2.08 3.66
CA ASN A 322 3.60 3.46 3.20
C ASN A 322 4.70 4.13 4.04
N LEU A 323 4.69 3.92 5.36
CA LEU A 323 5.75 4.39 6.26
C LEU A 323 7.10 3.74 5.91
N LEU A 324 7.11 2.42 5.71
CA LEU A 324 8.31 1.63 5.41
C LEU A 324 8.88 1.88 4.02
N THR A 325 8.08 2.37 3.07
CA THR A 325 8.57 2.76 1.75
C THR A 325 9.17 4.16 1.75
N THR A 326 8.74 5.03 2.67
CA THR A 326 9.07 6.47 2.64
C THR A 326 10.12 6.92 3.66
N LEU A 327 10.13 6.35 4.86
CA LEU A 327 11.01 6.81 5.95
C LEU A 327 12.48 6.38 5.71
N SER A 328 13.43 6.69 6.58
CA SER A 328 14.74 6.00 6.59
C SER A 328 14.71 4.81 7.57
N VAL A 329 15.77 4.00 7.64
CA VAL A 329 15.85 2.92 8.66
C VAL A 329 15.83 3.47 10.08
N GLU A 330 16.55 4.56 10.32
CA GLU A 330 16.60 5.18 11.65
C GLU A 330 15.24 5.75 12.05
N ASP A 331 14.54 6.40 11.12
CA ASP A 331 13.23 7.01 11.38
C ASP A 331 12.14 5.99 11.68
N VAL A 332 12.31 4.74 11.20
CA VAL A 332 11.38 3.64 11.47
C VAL A 332 11.57 3.07 12.89
N GLY A 333 12.74 3.23 13.50
CA GLY A 333 13.09 2.62 14.78
C GLY A 333 14.37 1.78 14.74
N GLY A 334 15.11 1.82 13.64
CA GLY A 334 16.42 1.20 13.49
C GLY A 334 16.40 -0.25 12.96
N PRO A 335 17.59 -0.83 12.70
CA PRO A 335 17.72 -2.14 12.05
C PRO A 335 17.11 -3.31 12.82
N GLN A 336 17.21 -3.29 14.16
CA GLN A 336 16.67 -4.37 15.00
C GLN A 336 15.14 -4.38 14.94
N PHE A 337 14.51 -3.21 15.07
CA PHE A 337 13.05 -3.09 15.00
C PHE A 337 12.51 -3.57 13.64
N LEU A 338 13.19 -3.23 12.53
CA LEU A 338 12.84 -3.76 11.20
C LEU A 338 12.98 -5.29 11.11
N SER A 339 14.00 -5.86 11.73
CA SER A 339 14.21 -7.31 11.76
C SER A 339 13.09 -8.01 12.54
N ASP A 340 12.71 -7.45 13.69
CA ASP A 340 11.60 -7.96 14.50
C ASP A 340 10.27 -7.83 13.75
N LEU A 341 10.02 -6.71 13.06
CA LEU A 341 8.86 -6.52 12.19
C LEU A 341 8.80 -7.60 11.10
N TRP A 342 9.90 -7.87 10.42
CA TRP A 342 9.96 -8.89 9.38
C TRP A 342 9.55 -10.27 9.91
N VAL A 343 10.14 -10.71 11.02
CA VAL A 343 9.83 -12.01 11.64
C VAL A 343 8.37 -12.08 12.10
N ASN A 344 7.87 -11.02 12.73
CA ASN A 344 6.50 -10.98 13.25
C ASN A 344 5.46 -10.98 12.12
N ILE A 345 5.65 -10.17 11.08
CA ILE A 345 4.76 -10.13 9.92
C ILE A 345 4.79 -11.48 9.18
N GLY A 346 5.99 -12.02 8.93
CA GLY A 346 6.15 -13.32 8.28
C GLY A 346 5.45 -14.44 9.03
N THR A 347 5.58 -14.46 10.36
CA THR A 347 4.89 -15.44 11.23
C THR A 347 3.37 -15.36 11.09
N LEU A 348 2.81 -14.16 10.99
CA LEU A 348 1.36 -13.97 10.80
C LEU A 348 0.91 -14.41 9.40
N VAL A 349 1.61 -13.96 8.36
CA VAL A 349 1.28 -14.24 6.95
C VAL A 349 1.34 -15.75 6.68
N PHE A 350 2.45 -16.41 7.02
CA PHE A 350 2.64 -17.81 6.64
C PHE A 350 1.75 -18.79 7.42
N ARG A 351 1.26 -18.40 8.61
CA ARG A 351 0.22 -19.16 9.33
C ARG A 351 -1.15 -19.09 8.67
N GLN A 352 -1.43 -18.01 7.94
CA GLN A 352 -2.77 -17.71 7.41
C GLN A 352 -2.80 -17.69 5.87
N ILE A 353 -1.75 -18.16 5.18
CA ILE A 353 -1.61 -17.98 3.73
C ILE A 353 -2.73 -18.63 2.89
N GLU A 354 -3.40 -19.63 3.44
CA GLU A 354 -4.56 -20.31 2.83
C GLU A 354 -5.90 -19.78 3.32
N SER A 355 -5.91 -18.75 4.18
CA SER A 355 -7.16 -18.17 4.66
C SER A 355 -7.91 -17.50 3.52
N SER A 356 -9.22 -17.34 3.68
CA SER A 356 -10.05 -16.56 2.76
C SER A 356 -9.92 -15.04 2.98
N GLU A 357 -9.09 -14.59 3.92
CA GLU A 357 -8.92 -13.18 4.28
C GLU A 357 -7.98 -12.46 3.30
N ARG A 358 -8.45 -12.23 2.07
CA ARG A 358 -7.64 -11.66 0.98
C ARG A 358 -7.06 -10.29 1.33
N GLU A 359 -7.88 -9.37 1.84
CA GLU A 359 -7.43 -8.01 2.18
C GLU A 359 -6.33 -8.01 3.26
N PHE A 360 -6.45 -8.90 4.25
CA PHE A 360 -5.42 -9.07 5.25
C PHE A 360 -4.13 -9.59 4.63
N LEU A 361 -4.19 -10.66 3.82
CA LEU A 361 -3.02 -11.23 3.19
C LEU A 361 -2.34 -10.21 2.25
N GLU A 362 -3.10 -9.48 1.46
CA GLU A 362 -2.57 -8.46 0.55
C GLU A 362 -1.85 -7.34 1.31
N SER A 363 -2.51 -6.74 2.31
CA SER A 363 -1.93 -5.66 3.11
C SER A 363 -0.71 -6.12 3.93
N ALA A 364 -0.80 -7.27 4.59
CA ALA A 364 0.30 -7.81 5.39
C ALA A 364 1.49 -8.24 4.55
N THR A 365 1.27 -8.85 3.37
CA THR A 365 2.37 -9.21 2.46
C THR A 365 3.00 -7.98 1.80
N ALA A 366 2.24 -6.91 1.56
CA ALA A 366 2.80 -5.63 1.13
C ALA A 366 3.73 -5.03 2.21
N ALA A 367 3.31 -5.03 3.48
CA ALA A 367 4.14 -4.58 4.59
C ALA A 367 5.38 -5.47 4.79
N LEU A 368 5.25 -6.80 4.63
CA LEU A 368 6.36 -7.75 4.66
C LEU A 368 7.41 -7.41 3.60
N ARG A 369 6.95 -7.21 2.35
CA ARG A 369 7.79 -6.82 1.22
C ARG A 369 8.50 -5.49 1.49
N ALA A 370 7.77 -4.47 1.96
CA ALA A 370 8.34 -3.15 2.26
C ALA A 370 9.41 -3.24 3.35
N THR A 371 9.19 -4.06 4.38
CA THR A 371 10.17 -4.31 5.45
C THR A 371 11.47 -4.90 4.88
N LEU A 372 11.36 -5.94 4.06
CA LEU A 372 12.50 -6.61 3.44
C LEU A 372 13.24 -5.73 2.44
N GLN A 373 12.50 -4.98 1.63
CA GLN A 373 13.08 -4.01 0.70
C GLN A 373 13.89 -2.95 1.46
N ARG A 374 13.36 -2.47 2.59
CA ARG A 374 14.05 -1.49 3.42
C ARG A 374 15.32 -2.05 4.07
N LEU A 375 15.27 -3.28 4.59
CA LEU A 375 16.44 -3.98 5.13
C LEU A 375 17.52 -4.18 4.06
N SER A 376 17.12 -4.56 2.84
CA SER A 376 18.00 -4.72 1.68
C SER A 376 18.72 -3.42 1.32
N GLN A 377 17.97 -2.32 1.15
CA GLN A 377 18.51 -1.01 0.78
C GLN A 377 19.52 -0.47 1.81
N ALA A 378 19.25 -0.68 3.09
CA ALA A 378 20.14 -0.25 4.17
C ALA A 378 21.32 -1.21 4.40
N ARG A 379 21.40 -2.31 3.64
CA ARG A 379 22.44 -3.35 3.77
C ARG A 379 22.61 -3.83 5.20
N VAL A 380 21.49 -3.94 5.93
CA VAL A 380 21.48 -4.44 7.29
C VAL A 380 21.75 -5.94 7.23
N PRO A 381 22.80 -6.46 7.89
CA PRO A 381 23.04 -7.90 7.97
C PRO A 381 22.03 -8.53 8.96
N CYS A 382 20.77 -8.68 8.55
CA CYS A 382 19.72 -9.29 9.38
C CYS A 382 19.60 -10.82 9.17
N THR A 383 20.50 -11.44 8.42
CA THR A 383 20.42 -12.84 7.99
C THR A 383 21.00 -13.84 8.97
N ARG A 384 21.42 -13.43 10.17
CA ARG A 384 22.06 -14.36 11.13
C ARG A 384 21.18 -15.57 11.47
N ASP A 385 19.86 -15.43 11.34
CA ASP A 385 18.89 -16.48 11.64
C ASP A 385 18.11 -16.98 10.41
N LEU A 386 18.38 -16.48 9.19
CA LEU A 386 17.66 -16.94 8.00
C LEU A 386 18.17 -18.32 7.56
N THR A 387 17.29 -19.31 7.60
CA THR A 387 17.60 -20.69 7.21
C THR A 387 17.09 -21.03 5.81
N HIS A 388 17.55 -22.15 5.27
CA HIS A 388 16.97 -22.68 4.03
C HIS A 388 15.50 -23.09 4.20
N GLU A 389 15.09 -23.52 5.41
CA GLU A 389 13.71 -23.88 5.71
C GLU A 389 12.77 -22.68 5.62
N ASP A 390 13.22 -21.51 6.04
CA ASP A 390 12.46 -20.26 5.93
C ASP A 390 12.20 -19.89 4.47
N LEU A 391 13.20 -20.04 3.59
CA LEU A 391 13.01 -19.84 2.15
C LEU A 391 12.03 -20.85 1.55
N GLN A 392 12.13 -22.12 1.94
CA GLN A 392 11.20 -23.15 1.48
C GLN A 392 9.77 -22.89 1.96
N LEU A 393 9.59 -22.33 3.15
CA LEU A 393 8.29 -21.89 3.63
C LEU A 393 7.72 -20.81 2.70
N MET A 394 8.49 -19.78 2.36
CA MET A 394 8.06 -18.72 1.44
C MET A 394 7.68 -19.26 0.05
N PHE A 395 8.48 -20.17 -0.50
CA PHE A 395 8.17 -20.77 -1.81
C PHE A 395 6.87 -21.56 -1.77
N LYS A 396 6.67 -22.39 -0.74
CA LYS A 396 5.42 -23.16 -0.57
C LYS A 396 4.22 -22.24 -0.34
N SER A 397 4.41 -21.14 0.39
CA SER A 397 3.37 -20.14 0.63
C SER A 397 2.93 -19.44 -0.65
N GLU A 398 3.87 -19.08 -1.54
CA GLU A 398 3.54 -18.56 -2.88
C GLU A 398 2.72 -19.58 -3.69
N GLN A 399 3.16 -20.83 -3.71
CA GLN A 399 2.51 -21.90 -4.49
C GLN A 399 1.09 -22.23 -4.02
N ARG A 400 0.82 -22.09 -2.72
CA ARG A 400 -0.49 -22.38 -2.12
C ARG A 400 -1.44 -21.19 -2.20
N CYS A 401 -0.93 -20.00 -2.47
CA CYS A 401 -1.74 -18.80 -2.54
C CYS A 401 -2.41 -18.68 -3.91
N SER A 402 -3.72 -18.43 -3.94
CA SER A 402 -4.47 -18.24 -5.19
C SER A 402 -4.48 -16.78 -5.66
N ASP A 403 -4.19 -15.84 -4.78
CA ASP A 403 -4.29 -14.41 -5.05
C ASP A 403 -3.02 -13.89 -5.76
N ALA A 404 -3.18 -13.23 -6.90
CA ALA A 404 -2.06 -12.75 -7.70
C ALA A 404 -1.29 -11.59 -7.05
N ASN A 405 -1.97 -10.70 -6.33
CA ASN A 405 -1.32 -9.56 -5.66
C ASN A 405 -0.49 -10.05 -4.47
N VAL A 406 -1.04 -10.98 -3.68
CA VAL A 406 -0.31 -11.64 -2.60
C VAL A 406 0.92 -12.38 -3.13
N ARG A 407 0.76 -13.18 -4.20
CA ARG A 407 1.89 -13.88 -4.82
C ARG A 407 2.97 -12.94 -5.34
N THR A 408 2.59 -11.82 -5.94
CA THR A 408 3.55 -10.78 -6.36
C THR A 408 4.35 -10.24 -5.18
N ASN A 409 3.67 -9.91 -4.08
CA ASN A 409 4.35 -9.43 -2.88
C ASN A 409 5.32 -10.47 -2.32
N LEU A 410 4.96 -11.75 -2.35
CA LEU A 410 5.84 -12.85 -1.91
C LEU A 410 7.04 -13.04 -2.83
N ILE A 411 6.85 -13.00 -4.16
CA ILE A 411 7.93 -13.08 -5.16
C ILE A 411 8.94 -11.96 -4.93
N ARG A 412 8.47 -10.71 -4.82
CA ARG A 412 9.33 -9.55 -4.54
C ARG A 412 10.01 -9.61 -3.17
N SER A 413 9.33 -10.18 -2.17
CA SER A 413 9.91 -10.43 -0.83
C SER A 413 11.08 -11.42 -0.90
N VAL A 414 10.92 -12.52 -1.65
CA VAL A 414 11.99 -13.49 -1.94
C VAL A 414 13.16 -12.81 -2.67
N GLY A 415 12.87 -11.94 -3.64
CA GLY A 415 13.87 -11.13 -4.32
C GLY A 415 14.69 -10.26 -3.38
N SER A 416 14.00 -9.55 -2.50
CA SER A 416 14.62 -8.67 -1.50
C SER A 416 15.52 -9.46 -0.55
N LEU A 417 15.12 -10.67 -0.15
CA LEU A 417 15.98 -11.59 0.61
C LEU A 417 17.20 -12.03 -0.21
N GLY A 418 17.05 -12.28 -1.51
CA GLY A 418 18.15 -12.54 -2.42
C GLY A 418 19.19 -11.43 -2.40
N LEU A 419 18.75 -10.17 -2.50
CA LEU A 419 19.64 -9.01 -2.43
C LEU A 419 20.31 -8.85 -1.06
N ILE A 420 19.60 -9.12 0.05
CA ILE A 420 20.21 -9.12 1.39
C ILE A 420 21.31 -10.20 1.47
N LEU A 421 21.05 -11.39 0.93
CA LEU A 421 22.02 -12.50 0.91
C LEU A 421 23.25 -12.18 0.07
N VAL A 422 23.08 -11.54 -1.09
CA VAL A 422 24.19 -11.09 -1.95
C VAL A 422 25.10 -10.11 -1.22
N ASN A 423 24.51 -9.20 -0.43
CA ASN A 423 25.24 -8.22 0.37
C ASN A 423 25.80 -8.79 1.69
N SER A 424 25.54 -10.06 2.01
CA SER A 424 26.02 -10.72 3.23
C SER A 424 27.35 -11.45 3.01
N ALA A 425 27.96 -11.96 4.10
CA ALA A 425 29.23 -12.67 4.00
C ALA A 425 29.12 -13.86 3.03
N ASN A 426 30.03 -13.94 2.05
CA ASN A 426 30.03 -14.97 1.02
C ASN A 426 30.41 -16.35 1.60
N THR A 427 29.40 -17.06 2.12
CA THR A 427 29.51 -18.41 2.65
C THR A 427 28.90 -19.43 1.70
N THR A 428 29.27 -20.70 1.86
CA THR A 428 28.65 -21.81 1.10
C THR A 428 27.13 -21.86 1.30
N THR A 429 26.65 -21.52 2.50
CA THR A 429 25.22 -21.50 2.85
C THR A 429 24.49 -20.39 2.10
N THR A 430 25.00 -19.15 2.15
CA THR A 430 24.41 -18.01 1.42
C THR A 430 24.38 -18.27 -0.08
N HIS A 431 25.45 -18.87 -0.62
CA HIS A 431 25.49 -19.25 -2.03
C HIS A 431 24.43 -20.31 -2.38
N ALA A 432 24.24 -21.33 -1.54
CA ALA A 432 23.20 -22.34 -1.75
C ALA A 432 21.78 -21.73 -1.72
N MET A 433 21.55 -20.77 -0.83
CA MET A 433 20.28 -20.04 -0.71
C MET A 433 19.99 -19.17 -1.94
N ILE A 434 20.97 -18.39 -2.42
CA ILE A 434 20.84 -17.60 -3.66
C ILE A 434 20.50 -18.50 -4.85
N LYS A 435 21.15 -19.68 -4.97
CA LYS A 435 20.79 -20.67 -5.99
C LYS A 435 19.36 -21.17 -5.84
N SER A 436 18.88 -21.37 -4.62
CA SER A 436 17.49 -21.79 -4.37
C SER A 436 16.50 -20.72 -4.81
N ILE A 437 16.79 -19.44 -4.51
CA ILE A 437 15.98 -18.29 -4.94
C ILE A 437 15.92 -18.23 -6.47
N GLY A 438 17.07 -18.31 -7.15
CA GLY A 438 17.11 -18.29 -8.62
C GLY A 438 16.34 -19.45 -9.26
N ARG A 439 16.41 -20.66 -8.69
CA ARG A 439 15.61 -21.81 -9.17
C ARG A 439 14.12 -21.59 -8.97
N PHE A 440 13.71 -21.07 -7.81
CA PHE A 440 12.32 -20.74 -7.53
C PHE A 440 11.76 -19.70 -8.51
N LEU A 441 12.47 -18.60 -8.74
CA LEU A 441 12.04 -17.55 -9.67
C LEU A 441 11.94 -18.08 -11.11
N LEU A 442 12.89 -18.91 -11.56
CA LEU A 442 12.80 -19.58 -12.87
C LEU A 442 11.61 -20.55 -12.97
N GLU A 443 11.27 -21.24 -11.88
CA GLU A 443 10.09 -22.10 -11.81
C GLU A 443 8.80 -21.29 -11.96
N VAL A 444 8.68 -20.17 -11.22
CA VAL A 444 7.56 -19.22 -11.32
C VAL A 444 7.39 -18.75 -12.77
N CYS A 445 8.47 -18.30 -13.42
CA CYS A 445 8.44 -17.86 -14.83
C CYS A 445 7.92 -18.95 -15.79
N SER A 446 8.16 -20.22 -15.46
CA SER A 446 7.78 -21.37 -16.31
C SER A 446 6.35 -21.83 -16.07
N ARG A 447 5.89 -21.78 -14.81
CA ARG A 447 4.59 -22.33 -14.36
C ARG A 447 3.44 -21.34 -14.47
N GLU A 448 3.70 -20.05 -14.25
CA GLU A 448 2.63 -19.04 -14.15
C GLU A 448 1.89 -18.79 -15.47
N SER A 449 0.57 -18.68 -15.39
CA SER A 449 -0.31 -18.36 -16.53
C SER A 449 -0.45 -16.85 -16.76
N GLU A 450 -0.49 -16.08 -15.67
CA GLU A 450 -0.62 -14.63 -15.66
C GLU A 450 0.71 -14.00 -16.10
N LEU A 451 0.71 -13.32 -17.24
CA LEU A 451 1.94 -12.74 -17.79
C LEU A 451 2.57 -11.68 -16.87
N TRP A 452 1.72 -10.93 -16.15
CA TRP A 452 2.16 -9.96 -15.16
C TRP A 452 3.03 -10.59 -14.05
N LEU A 453 2.65 -11.76 -13.53
CA LEU A 453 3.44 -12.47 -12.50
C LEU A 453 4.76 -12.97 -13.07
N VAL A 454 4.76 -13.43 -14.33
CA VAL A 454 5.99 -13.83 -15.02
C VAL A 454 6.94 -12.65 -15.15
N THR A 455 6.44 -11.46 -15.51
CA THR A 455 7.29 -10.27 -15.67
C THR A 455 7.86 -9.79 -14.34
N GLU A 456 7.06 -9.82 -13.28
CA GLU A 456 7.55 -9.48 -11.92
C GLU A 456 8.61 -10.46 -11.42
N SER A 457 8.44 -11.75 -11.72
CA SER A 457 9.43 -12.76 -11.39
C SER A 457 10.73 -12.59 -12.18
N LEU A 458 10.65 -12.20 -13.47
CA LEU A 458 11.81 -11.90 -14.30
C LEU A 458 12.56 -10.66 -13.81
N ASP A 459 11.86 -9.57 -13.52
CA ASP A 459 12.49 -8.35 -12.98
C ASP A 459 13.17 -8.66 -11.64
N THR A 460 12.49 -9.36 -10.74
CA THR A 460 13.05 -9.80 -9.46
C THR A 460 14.31 -10.67 -9.66
N LEU A 461 14.29 -11.57 -10.64
CA LEU A 461 15.43 -12.43 -10.96
C LEU A 461 16.60 -11.61 -11.51
N MET A 462 16.33 -10.65 -12.38
CA MET A 462 17.34 -9.75 -12.95
C MET A 462 17.96 -8.85 -11.87
N ASP A 463 17.16 -8.37 -10.92
CA ASP A 463 17.67 -7.59 -9.77
C ASP A 463 18.64 -8.42 -8.91
N VAL A 464 18.26 -9.65 -8.56
CA VAL A 464 19.11 -10.52 -7.72
C VAL A 464 20.39 -10.93 -8.44
N PHE A 465 20.33 -11.20 -9.75
CA PHE A 465 21.46 -11.68 -10.55
C PHE A 465 22.13 -10.60 -11.41
N GLY A 466 21.83 -9.33 -11.17
CA GLY A 466 22.37 -8.19 -11.92
C GLY A 466 23.88 -8.04 -11.75
N GLU A 467 24.35 -8.29 -10.53
CA GLU A 467 25.73 -8.00 -10.12
C GLU A 467 26.66 -9.23 -10.18
N ASP A 468 27.95 -8.95 -10.16
CA ASP A 468 29.09 -9.85 -10.35
C ASP A 468 29.18 -10.96 -9.31
N GLU A 469 28.78 -10.65 -8.08
CA GLU A 469 28.83 -11.54 -6.93
C GLU A 469 28.00 -12.81 -7.14
N THR A 470 27.00 -12.74 -8.02
CA THR A 470 26.06 -13.83 -8.29
C THR A 470 26.41 -14.66 -9.53
N ASP A 471 27.45 -14.30 -10.27
CA ASP A 471 27.85 -14.99 -11.51
C ASP A 471 28.05 -16.51 -11.31
N GLN A 472 28.69 -16.91 -10.20
CA GLN A 472 28.89 -18.34 -9.91
C GLN A 472 27.57 -19.05 -9.63
N ALA A 473 26.67 -18.42 -8.88
CA ALA A 473 25.33 -18.95 -8.63
C ALA A 473 24.51 -19.04 -9.92
N ALA A 474 24.62 -18.06 -10.82
CA ALA A 474 24.00 -18.06 -12.13
C ALA A 474 24.50 -19.23 -13.01
N ALA A 475 25.81 -19.49 -13.00
CA ALA A 475 26.41 -20.62 -13.70
C ALA A 475 25.91 -21.97 -13.17
N ASP A 476 25.95 -22.16 -11.85
CA ASP A 476 25.53 -23.39 -11.18
C ASP A 476 24.06 -23.78 -11.43
N ILE A 477 23.19 -22.82 -11.75
CA ILE A 477 21.76 -23.06 -12.04
C ILE A 477 21.42 -23.06 -13.54
N ALA A 478 22.42 -22.88 -14.40
CA ALA A 478 22.28 -22.67 -15.84
C ALA A 478 21.29 -21.54 -16.17
N LEU A 479 21.43 -20.40 -15.48
CA LEU A 479 20.47 -19.29 -15.54
C LEU A 479 20.24 -18.79 -16.96
N VAL A 480 21.32 -18.47 -17.68
CA VAL A 480 21.25 -17.86 -19.02
C VAL A 480 20.60 -18.80 -20.02
N ASP A 481 20.90 -20.10 -19.98
CA ASP A 481 20.34 -21.08 -20.91
C ASP A 481 18.85 -21.29 -20.67
N LYS A 482 18.42 -21.33 -19.41
CA LYS A 482 17.00 -21.41 -19.05
C LYS A 482 16.24 -20.16 -19.46
N LEU A 483 16.82 -18.97 -19.29
CA LEU A 483 16.21 -17.72 -19.74
C LEU A 483 16.07 -17.68 -21.27
N ARG A 484 17.09 -18.10 -22.03
CA ARG A 484 17.00 -18.22 -23.49
C ARG A 484 15.87 -19.16 -23.92
N ALA A 485 15.68 -20.28 -23.23
CA ALA A 485 14.60 -21.21 -23.50
C ALA A 485 13.19 -20.63 -23.19
N LEU A 486 13.10 -19.67 -22.26
CA LEU A 486 11.83 -19.01 -21.89
C LEU A 486 11.42 -17.91 -22.87
N VAL A 487 12.37 -17.24 -23.54
CA VAL A 487 12.10 -16.10 -24.44
C VAL A 487 11.01 -16.38 -25.49
N PRO A 488 11.01 -17.50 -26.25
CA PRO A 488 9.97 -17.76 -27.25
C PRO A 488 8.57 -17.88 -26.64
N SER A 489 8.45 -18.58 -25.51
CA SER A 489 7.19 -18.74 -24.76
C SER A 489 6.67 -17.40 -24.25
N LEU A 490 7.56 -16.55 -23.72
CA LEU A 490 7.22 -15.22 -23.26
C LEU A 490 6.72 -14.33 -24.40
N LYS A 491 7.44 -14.29 -25.53
CA LYS A 491 7.03 -13.54 -26.73
C LYS A 491 5.64 -13.97 -27.21
N TYR A 492 5.36 -15.27 -27.19
CA TYR A 492 4.03 -15.79 -27.52
C TYR A 492 2.95 -15.31 -26.54
N LYS A 493 3.18 -15.44 -25.23
CA LYS A 493 2.23 -14.96 -24.19
C LYS A 493 1.95 -13.46 -24.29
N VAL A 494 2.98 -12.64 -24.52
CA VAL A 494 2.85 -11.19 -24.72
C VAL A 494 1.93 -10.88 -25.90
N ARG A 495 2.09 -11.58 -27.03
CA ARG A 495 1.22 -11.42 -28.20
C ARG A 495 -0.23 -11.82 -27.88
N GLN A 496 -0.41 -12.93 -27.16
CA GLN A 496 -1.73 -13.46 -26.81
C GLN A 496 -2.49 -12.56 -25.83
N GLN A 497 -1.83 -12.05 -24.80
CA GLN A 497 -2.44 -11.28 -23.71
C GLN A 497 -2.39 -9.76 -23.94
N ARG A 498 -1.85 -9.29 -25.08
CA ARG A 498 -1.65 -7.85 -25.37
C ARG A 498 -2.85 -6.97 -25.05
N LYS A 499 -4.06 -7.41 -25.42
CA LYS A 499 -5.30 -6.65 -25.25
C LYS A 499 -5.85 -6.68 -23.82
N SER A 500 -5.46 -7.65 -23.00
CA SER A 500 -5.95 -7.83 -21.63
C SER A 500 -5.03 -7.24 -20.56
N LEU A 501 -3.84 -6.75 -20.94
CA LEU A 501 -2.84 -6.25 -19.98
C LEU A 501 -3.15 -4.88 -19.38
N GLY A 502 -3.93 -4.04 -20.06
CA GLY A 502 -4.24 -2.68 -19.59
C GLY A 502 -2.96 -1.90 -19.21
N ASP A 503 -2.94 -1.37 -17.99
CA ASP A 503 -1.82 -0.59 -17.44
C ASP A 503 -0.53 -1.40 -17.29
N HIS A 504 -0.62 -2.74 -17.20
CA HIS A 504 0.55 -3.62 -17.09
C HIS A 504 1.33 -3.78 -18.41
N TYR A 505 0.79 -3.31 -19.55
CA TYR A 505 1.44 -3.49 -20.85
C TYR A 505 2.84 -2.86 -20.89
N LEU A 506 3.00 -1.66 -20.33
CA LEU A 506 4.29 -0.96 -20.33
C LEU A 506 5.34 -1.73 -19.52
N VAL A 507 4.97 -2.21 -18.33
CA VAL A 507 5.82 -3.02 -17.45
C VAL A 507 6.29 -4.28 -18.18
N VAL A 508 5.36 -4.98 -18.82
CA VAL A 508 5.64 -6.21 -19.57
C VAL A 508 6.61 -5.97 -20.73
N THR A 509 6.41 -4.90 -21.49
CA THR A 509 7.32 -4.56 -22.60
C THR A 509 8.72 -4.19 -22.11
N THR A 510 8.81 -3.48 -20.98
CA THR A 510 10.07 -3.08 -20.36
C THR A 510 10.85 -4.28 -19.86
N ALA A 511 10.19 -5.19 -19.13
CA ALA A 511 10.78 -6.44 -18.64
C ALA A 511 11.32 -7.30 -19.79
N ASN A 512 10.58 -7.40 -20.90
CA ASN A 512 11.00 -8.19 -22.07
C ASN A 512 12.23 -7.59 -22.79
N ALA A 513 12.28 -6.27 -22.90
CA ALA A 513 13.45 -5.58 -23.44
C ALA A 513 14.67 -5.77 -22.53
N ASN A 514 14.48 -5.61 -21.22
CA ASN A 514 15.53 -5.81 -20.21
C ASN A 514 16.04 -7.25 -20.20
N LEU A 515 15.16 -8.25 -20.34
CA LEU A 515 15.53 -9.67 -20.38
C LEU A 515 16.53 -9.97 -21.50
N THR A 516 16.30 -9.42 -22.69
CA THR A 516 17.19 -9.66 -23.84
C THR A 516 18.58 -9.07 -23.58
N ARG A 517 18.65 -7.86 -23.01
CA ARG A 517 19.92 -7.24 -22.60
C ARG A 517 20.61 -8.03 -21.50
N PHE A 518 19.86 -8.47 -20.49
CA PHE A 518 20.37 -9.25 -19.36
C PHE A 518 20.98 -10.58 -19.81
N ILE A 519 20.32 -11.31 -20.71
CA ILE A 519 20.84 -12.57 -21.29
C ILE A 519 22.18 -12.34 -22.00
N LYS A 520 22.31 -11.26 -22.78
CA LYS A 520 23.56 -10.91 -23.47
C LYS A 520 24.65 -10.58 -22.46
N TYR A 521 24.37 -9.66 -21.55
CA TYR A 521 25.29 -9.21 -20.50
C TYR A 521 25.80 -10.37 -19.64
N LYS A 522 24.89 -11.13 -19.01
CA LYS A 522 25.26 -12.22 -18.10
C LYS A 522 25.91 -13.38 -18.85
N GLY A 523 25.48 -13.65 -20.09
CA GLY A 523 26.09 -14.66 -20.95
C GLY A 523 27.56 -14.38 -21.28
N GLN A 524 27.90 -13.14 -21.62
CA GLN A 524 29.28 -12.73 -21.90
C GLN A 524 30.18 -12.87 -20.67
N ARG A 525 29.69 -12.45 -19.50
CA ARG A 525 30.42 -12.54 -18.23
C ARG A 525 30.68 -13.96 -17.77
N MET A 526 29.70 -14.85 -17.94
CA MET A 526 29.88 -16.26 -17.59
C MET A 526 30.89 -16.94 -18.52
N ALA A 527 30.90 -16.60 -19.81
CA ALA A 527 31.87 -17.14 -20.77
C ALA A 527 33.31 -16.68 -20.48
N SER A 528 33.52 -15.42 -20.09
CA SER A 528 34.86 -14.91 -19.74
C SER A 528 35.44 -15.58 -18.49
N ARG A 529 34.62 -15.93 -17.50
CA ARG A 529 35.05 -16.70 -16.31
C ARG A 529 35.46 -18.14 -16.64
N SER A 530 34.76 -18.80 -17.56
CA SER A 530 35.15 -20.14 -18.02
C SER A 530 36.50 -20.13 -18.75
N ALA A 531 36.83 -19.04 -19.45
CA ALA A 531 38.12 -18.87 -20.11
C ALA A 531 39.28 -18.64 -19.12
N THR A 532 39.08 -17.87 -18.04
CA THR A 532 40.12 -17.60 -17.02
C THR A 532 40.46 -18.82 -16.15
N ASN A 533 39.50 -19.72 -15.90
CA ASN A 533 39.76 -20.96 -15.16
C ASN A 533 40.43 -22.07 -16.03
N GLY A 534 40.51 -21.88 -17.34
CA GLY A 534 41.16 -22.79 -18.29
C GLY A 534 42.65 -22.55 -18.50
N HIS A 535 43.27 -21.60 -17.79
CA HIS A 535 44.72 -21.32 -17.85
C HIS A 535 45.48 -21.74 -16.59
N SER A 536 44.88 -22.61 -15.78
CA SER A 536 45.53 -23.29 -14.67
C SER A 536 45.38 -24.81 -14.82
N THR A 537 46.02 -25.37 -15.84
CA THR A 537 46.31 -26.81 -15.95
C THR A 537 47.73 -27.00 -16.42
#